data_AF-A0A9D8GQF5-F1
#
_entry.id   AF-A0A9D8GQF5-F1
#
_cell.length_a   1.000
_cell.length_b   1.000
_cell.length_c   1.000
_cell.angle_alpha   90.00
_cell.angle_beta   90.00
_cell.angle_gamma   90.00
#
_symmetry.space_group_name_H-M   'P 1'
#
loop_
_entity.id
_entity.type
_entity.pdbx_description
1 polymer ?
#
loop_
_entity_poly.entity_id
_entity_poly.type
_entity_poly.pdbx_seq_one_letter_code
_entity_poly.pdbx_strand_id
1 'polypeptide(L)'
;MSGRRHRPSDQRGGALIAVVAGLALFAALALGATALMRGGAAAARADLDVAAARHAADSGISLAIALLVDGDARSRPPTDGSEIRLDVHGARLAISVSDEAGRIDLNTGAVDLMAGAFEAAGLTQDAARRLALAVGNRRRAERFIHPAELRLLADLSGPVMRQVLEAVTVHGAGSGIDPRVAPRAALLGVPGLDVQTVDTYLATRQRVGASAPQVGRAHFTESPASAFRITVTAELPGGVRHRVTALVRLTQELKRPYVVVDWR
;
A
#
# COMPACT_ATOMS: atom_id res chain seq x y z
N MET A 1 5.47 53.47 -87.30
CA MET A 1 6.31 53.25 -86.09
C MET A 1 5.44 52.65 -85.00
N SER A 2 5.82 51.47 -84.53
CA SER A 2 5.05 50.60 -83.64
C SER A 2 5.29 50.96 -82.17
N GLY A 3 4.24 51.29 -81.43
CA GLY A 3 4.30 51.59 -80.00
C GLY A 3 3.66 50.48 -79.16
N ARG A 4 4.46 49.51 -78.71
CA ARG A 4 4.05 48.48 -77.73
C ARG A 4 3.70 49.14 -76.39
N ARG A 5 2.42 49.06 -75.97
CA ARG A 5 2.00 49.39 -74.60
C ARG A 5 2.29 48.20 -73.67
N HIS A 6 3.21 48.37 -72.71
CA HIS A 6 3.37 47.47 -71.57
C HIS A 6 2.17 47.63 -70.63
N ARG A 7 1.48 46.54 -70.28
CA ARG A 7 0.47 46.52 -69.22
C ARG A 7 1.16 46.27 -67.86
N PRO A 8 0.99 47.14 -66.85
CA PRO A 8 1.44 46.84 -65.50
C PRO A 8 0.31 46.09 -64.77
N SER A 9 0.38 44.76 -64.68
CA SER A 9 -0.62 43.99 -63.92
C SER A 9 -0.06 42.91 -62.98
N ASP A 10 1.26 42.84 -62.79
CA ASP A 10 1.87 41.75 -62.00
C ASP A 10 2.03 42.01 -60.49
N GLN A 11 1.90 43.25 -60.02
CA GLN A 11 2.17 43.57 -58.60
C GLN A 11 1.01 43.24 -57.65
N ARG A 12 -0.23 43.09 -58.16
CA ARG A 12 -1.39 42.76 -57.33
C ARG A 12 -1.47 41.27 -56.97
N GLY A 13 -0.90 40.40 -57.81
CA GLY A 13 -0.86 38.96 -57.56
C GLY A 13 0.13 38.58 -56.44
N GLY A 14 1.32 39.18 -56.44
CA GLY A 14 2.34 38.92 -55.42
C GLY A 14 1.96 39.39 -54.02
N ALA A 15 1.32 40.57 -53.91
CA ALA A 15 0.85 41.11 -52.63
C ALA A 15 -0.22 40.21 -51.99
N LEU A 16 -1.16 39.68 -52.78
CA LEU A 16 -2.20 38.78 -52.29
C LEU A 16 -1.62 37.46 -51.77
N ILE A 17 -0.66 36.88 -52.50
CA ILE A 17 0.03 35.64 -52.08
C ILE A 17 0.78 35.85 -50.77
N ALA A 18 1.50 36.97 -50.62
CA ALA A 18 2.22 37.28 -49.39
C ALA A 18 1.28 37.45 -48.18
N VAL A 19 0.13 38.11 -48.37
CA VAL A 19 -0.88 38.28 -47.32
C VAL A 19 -1.50 36.94 -46.92
N VAL A 20 -1.87 36.11 -47.88
CA VAL A 20 -2.44 34.78 -47.61
C VAL A 20 -1.41 33.88 -46.93
N ALA A 21 -0.15 33.90 -47.37
CA ALA A 21 0.93 33.14 -46.72
C ALA A 21 1.18 33.61 -45.28
N GLY A 22 1.15 34.93 -45.04
CA GLY A 22 1.26 35.50 -43.70
C GLY A 22 0.11 35.09 -42.79
N LEU A 23 -1.14 35.20 -43.27
CA LEU A 23 -2.34 34.76 -42.56
C LEU A 23 -2.30 33.25 -42.24
N ALA A 24 -1.86 32.42 -43.18
CA ALA A 24 -1.71 30.99 -42.97
C ALA A 24 -0.65 30.68 -41.90
N LEU A 25 0.48 31.38 -41.90
CA LEU A 25 1.51 31.25 -40.87
C LEU A 25 0.97 31.68 -39.49
N PHE A 26 0.28 32.81 -39.40
CA PHE A 26 -0.34 33.26 -38.15
C PHE A 26 -1.37 32.26 -37.62
N ALA A 27 -2.20 31.69 -38.50
CA ALA A 27 -3.16 30.65 -38.13
C ALA A 27 -2.45 29.38 -37.62
N ALA A 28 -1.37 28.94 -38.28
CA ALA A 28 -0.58 27.79 -37.85
C ALA A 28 0.07 28.03 -36.48
N LEU A 29 0.62 29.22 -36.24
CA LEU A 29 1.21 29.59 -34.94
C LEU A 29 0.14 29.65 -33.83
N ALA A 30 -1.03 30.23 -34.11
CA ALA A 30 -2.15 30.28 -33.16
C ALA A 30 -2.66 28.87 -32.79
N LEU A 31 -2.75 27.98 -33.78
CA LEU A 31 -3.11 26.57 -33.57
C LEU A 31 -2.06 25.83 -32.73
N GLY A 32 -0.78 26.00 -33.04
CA GLY A 32 0.33 25.41 -32.27
C GLY A 32 0.36 25.88 -30.81
N ALA A 33 0.19 27.19 -30.58
CA ALA A 33 0.12 27.76 -29.23
C ALA A 33 -1.08 27.21 -28.43
N THR A 34 -2.24 27.05 -29.05
CA THR A 34 -3.44 26.48 -28.40
C THR A 34 -3.21 25.03 -27.97
N ALA A 35 -2.55 24.23 -28.82
CA ALA A 35 -2.20 22.85 -28.49
C ALA A 35 -1.25 22.77 -27.28
N LEU A 36 -0.23 23.63 -27.24
CA LEU A 36 0.71 23.72 -26.11
C LEU A 36 0.01 24.14 -24.82
N MET A 37 -0.89 25.13 -24.85
CA MET A 37 -1.64 25.58 -23.67
C MET A 37 -2.58 24.50 -23.13
N ARG A 38 -3.27 23.77 -24.00
CA ARG A 38 -4.13 22.63 -23.59
C ARG A 38 -3.32 21.52 -22.94
N GLY A 39 -2.13 21.21 -23.49
CA GLY A 39 -1.19 20.27 -22.89
C GLY A 39 -0.73 20.70 -21.50
N GLY A 40 -0.31 21.96 -21.34
CA GLY A 40 0.11 22.51 -20.05
C GLY A 40 -0.99 22.53 -18.99
N ALA A 41 -2.22 22.91 -19.37
CA ALA A 41 -3.36 22.91 -18.44
C ALA A 41 -3.77 21.48 -18.02
N ALA A 42 -3.71 20.50 -18.92
CA ALA A 42 -3.98 19.11 -18.60
C ALA A 42 -2.92 18.53 -17.65
N ALA A 43 -1.64 18.82 -17.88
CA ALA A 43 -0.54 18.41 -17.01
C ALA A 43 -0.68 19.00 -15.60
N ALA A 44 -0.91 20.31 -15.49
CA ALA A 44 -1.11 20.98 -14.20
C ALA A 44 -2.29 20.38 -13.42
N ARG A 45 -3.36 19.97 -14.11
CA ARG A 45 -4.52 19.35 -13.47
C ARG A 45 -4.22 17.93 -12.97
N ALA A 46 -3.47 17.15 -13.74
CA ALA A 46 -3.02 15.83 -13.31
C ALA A 46 -2.15 15.91 -12.04
N ASP A 47 -1.25 16.88 -11.96
CA ASP A 47 -0.43 17.11 -10.77
C ASP A 47 -1.28 17.46 -9.53
N LEU A 48 -2.29 18.31 -9.71
CA LEU A 48 -3.25 18.64 -8.65
C LEU A 48 -4.05 17.43 -8.19
N ASP A 49 -4.50 16.58 -9.12
CA ASP A 49 -5.24 15.36 -8.79
C ASP A 49 -4.34 14.36 -8.02
N VAL A 50 -3.07 14.20 -8.40
CA VAL A 50 -2.11 13.37 -7.65
C VAL A 50 -1.88 13.91 -6.25
N ALA A 51 -1.69 15.23 -6.10
CA ALA A 51 -1.52 15.87 -4.81
C ALA A 51 -2.78 15.72 -3.92
N ALA A 52 -3.96 15.91 -4.49
CA ALA A 52 -5.24 15.74 -3.79
C ALA A 52 -5.47 14.28 -3.35
N ALA A 53 -5.16 13.30 -4.21
CA ALA A 53 -5.27 11.89 -3.86
C ALA A 53 -4.31 11.52 -2.71
N ARG A 54 -3.09 12.06 -2.74
CA ARG A 54 -2.11 11.87 -1.66
C ARG A 54 -2.59 12.48 -0.34
N HIS A 55 -3.04 13.73 -0.35
CA HIS A 55 -3.59 14.36 0.85
C HIS A 55 -4.82 13.65 1.40
N ALA A 56 -5.71 13.15 0.53
CA ALA A 56 -6.84 12.34 0.96
C ALA A 56 -6.39 11.04 1.65
N ALA A 57 -5.34 10.39 1.13
CA ALA A 57 -4.78 9.18 1.73
C ALA A 57 -4.12 9.47 3.09
N ASP A 58 -3.31 10.54 3.19
CA ASP A 58 -2.66 10.98 4.43
C ASP A 58 -3.69 11.35 5.51
N SER A 59 -4.82 11.94 5.09
CA SER A 59 -5.95 12.25 5.97
C SER A 59 -6.61 10.97 6.50
N GLY A 60 -6.74 9.94 5.66
CA GLY A 60 -7.23 8.62 6.07
C GLY A 60 -6.33 7.96 7.11
N ILE A 61 -5.01 8.09 6.98
CA ILE A 61 -4.06 7.59 8.00
C ILE A 61 -4.28 8.34 9.32
N SER A 62 -4.36 9.66 9.27
CA SER A 62 -4.57 10.50 10.46
C SER A 62 -5.89 10.17 11.17
N LEU A 63 -6.97 9.93 10.41
CA LEU A 63 -8.25 9.49 10.94
C LEU A 63 -8.14 8.12 11.62
N ALA A 64 -7.51 7.14 10.96
CA ALA A 64 -7.33 5.81 11.53
C ALA A 64 -6.51 5.84 12.84
N ILE A 65 -5.45 6.66 12.89
CA ILE A 65 -4.68 6.86 14.12
C ILE A 65 -5.54 7.49 15.20
N ALA A 66 -6.31 8.53 14.89
CA ALA A 66 -7.19 9.19 15.86
C ALA A 66 -8.20 8.20 16.48
N LEU A 67 -8.83 7.36 15.66
CA LEU A 67 -9.76 6.33 16.13
C LEU A 67 -9.07 5.23 16.98
N LEU A 68 -7.82 4.90 16.67
CA LEU A 68 -7.03 3.94 17.47
C LEU A 68 -6.61 4.52 18.82
N VAL A 69 -6.28 5.82 18.86
CA VAL A 69 -5.86 6.52 20.08
C VAL A 69 -7.03 6.81 21.01
N ASP A 70 -8.18 7.19 20.47
CA ASP A 70 -9.40 7.46 21.25
C ASP A 70 -9.86 6.24 22.05
N GLY A 71 -9.72 5.05 21.47
CA GLY A 71 -9.93 3.78 22.18
C GLY A 71 -11.40 3.41 22.45
N ASP A 72 -12.39 4.23 22.07
CA ASP A 72 -13.81 3.84 22.15
C ASP A 72 -14.06 2.63 21.24
N ALA A 73 -14.41 1.50 21.87
CA ALA A 73 -14.71 0.26 21.19
C ALA A 73 -15.81 0.37 20.12
N ARG A 74 -16.71 1.35 20.21
CA ARG A 74 -17.78 1.57 19.21
C ARG A 74 -17.28 2.28 17.96
N SER A 75 -16.21 3.06 18.09
CA SER A 75 -15.64 3.89 17.02
C SER A 75 -14.36 3.29 16.43
N ARG A 76 -13.76 2.32 17.15
CA ARG A 76 -12.51 1.68 16.74
C ARG A 76 -12.71 0.88 15.44
N PRO A 77 -11.85 1.08 14.43
CA PRO A 77 -11.92 0.29 13.21
C PRO A 77 -11.57 -1.19 13.48
N PRO A 78 -12.11 -2.15 12.71
CA PRO A 78 -11.62 -3.52 12.69
C PRO A 78 -10.11 -3.54 12.46
N THR A 79 -9.40 -4.36 13.23
CA THR A 79 -7.93 -4.47 13.19
C THR A 79 -7.45 -5.78 12.57
N ASP A 80 -8.36 -6.51 11.91
CA ASP A 80 -8.11 -7.79 11.25
C ASP A 80 -7.72 -7.64 9.77
N GLY A 81 -7.50 -6.40 9.31
CA GLY A 81 -7.19 -6.07 7.92
C GLY A 81 -8.41 -5.85 7.03
N SER A 82 -9.63 -5.96 7.55
CA SER A 82 -10.84 -5.66 6.78
C SER A 82 -10.87 -4.20 6.30
N GLU A 83 -11.27 -3.99 5.05
CA GLU A 83 -11.37 -2.65 4.46
C GLU A 83 -12.68 -1.95 4.85
N ILE A 84 -12.56 -0.74 5.38
CA ILE A 84 -13.66 0.21 5.52
C ILE A 84 -13.58 1.21 4.38
N ARG A 85 -14.71 1.52 3.75
CA ARG A 85 -14.79 2.54 2.70
C ARG A 85 -15.50 3.79 3.20
N LEU A 86 -14.91 4.94 2.92
CA LEU A 86 -15.42 6.25 3.30
C LEU A 86 -15.32 7.20 2.10
N ASP A 87 -16.29 8.10 1.98
CA ASP A 87 -16.23 9.22 1.04
C ASP A 87 -15.87 10.49 1.79
N VAL A 88 -14.72 11.09 1.47
CA VAL A 88 -14.23 12.33 2.11
C VAL A 88 -13.91 13.35 1.03
N HIS A 89 -14.66 14.45 1.00
CA HIS A 89 -14.46 15.55 0.04
C HIS A 89 -14.39 15.10 -1.44
N GLY A 90 -15.19 14.09 -1.81
CA GLY A 90 -15.23 13.54 -3.17
C GLY A 90 -14.14 12.51 -3.47
N ALA A 91 -13.25 12.19 -2.53
CA ALA A 91 -12.31 11.08 -2.62
C ALA A 91 -12.89 9.83 -1.95
N ARG A 92 -12.88 8.70 -2.66
CA ARG A 92 -13.18 7.38 -2.10
C ARG A 92 -11.95 6.85 -1.39
N LEU A 93 -12.03 6.69 -0.08
CA LEU A 93 -10.98 6.10 0.76
C LEU A 93 -11.32 4.65 1.05
N ALA A 94 -10.37 3.74 0.81
CA ALA A 94 -10.37 2.38 1.33
C ALA A 94 -9.29 2.30 2.41
N ILE A 95 -9.71 2.12 3.67
CA ILE A 95 -8.84 2.11 4.85
C ILE A 95 -8.86 0.70 5.42
N SER A 96 -7.69 0.09 5.59
CA SER A 96 -7.54 -1.15 6.36
C SER A 96 -6.56 -0.95 7.50
N VAL A 97 -6.92 -1.50 8.67
CA VAL A 97 -6.06 -1.52 9.85
C VAL A 97 -5.77 -2.98 10.18
N SER A 98 -4.50 -3.30 10.35
CA SER A 98 -4.04 -4.64 10.73
C SER A 98 -3.20 -4.55 11.99
N ASP A 99 -3.60 -5.26 13.04
CA ASP A 99 -2.77 -5.44 14.23
C ASP A 99 -1.56 -6.34 13.90
N GLU A 100 -0.36 -5.84 14.21
CA GLU A 100 0.87 -6.60 13.98
C GLU A 100 1.00 -7.83 14.86
N ALA A 101 0.26 -7.91 15.98
CA ALA A 101 0.17 -9.12 16.78
C ALA A 101 -0.42 -10.31 16.01
N GLY A 102 -1.12 -10.07 14.89
CA GLY A 102 -1.60 -11.12 14.01
C GLY A 102 -0.50 -11.76 13.14
N ARG A 103 0.64 -11.08 12.97
CA ARG A 103 1.77 -11.54 12.15
C ARG A 103 2.91 -12.09 13.00
N ILE A 104 3.70 -12.96 12.40
CA ILE A 104 4.82 -13.64 13.07
C ILE A 104 5.99 -12.68 13.20
N ASP A 105 6.38 -12.34 14.43
CA ASP A 105 7.53 -11.47 14.67
C ASP A 105 8.85 -12.21 14.37
N LEU A 106 9.69 -11.69 13.47
CA LEU A 106 10.99 -12.29 13.15
C LEU A 106 11.97 -12.27 14.32
N ASN A 107 11.88 -11.26 15.18
CA ASN A 107 12.75 -11.04 16.33
C ASN A 107 12.34 -11.89 17.55
N THR A 108 11.06 -12.20 17.72
CA THR A 108 10.57 -12.92 18.92
C THR A 108 9.79 -14.20 18.63
N GLY A 109 9.23 -14.37 17.43
CA GLY A 109 8.39 -15.49 17.01
C GLY A 109 9.05 -16.86 17.14
N ALA A 110 8.25 -17.89 17.38
CA ALA A 110 8.70 -19.27 17.43
C ALA A 110 9.29 -19.72 16.07
N VAL A 111 10.38 -20.49 16.12
CA VAL A 111 11.06 -20.97 14.91
C VAL A 111 10.15 -21.87 14.07
N ASP A 112 9.38 -22.75 14.71
CA ASP A 112 8.48 -23.67 14.00
C ASP A 112 7.32 -22.93 13.31
N LEU A 113 6.87 -21.82 13.89
CA LEU A 113 5.85 -20.95 13.30
C LEU A 113 6.38 -20.21 12.06
N MET A 114 7.62 -19.72 12.11
CA MET A 114 8.30 -19.14 10.94
C MET A 114 8.52 -20.20 9.85
N ALA A 115 8.96 -21.40 10.23
CA ALA A 115 9.16 -22.50 9.29
C ALA A 115 7.85 -22.86 8.57
N GLY A 116 6.74 -23.03 9.30
CA GLY A 116 5.44 -23.27 8.68
C GLY A 116 5.03 -22.14 7.73
N ALA A 117 5.25 -20.87 8.09
CA ALA A 117 4.88 -19.74 7.24
C ALA A 117 5.70 -19.69 5.95
N PHE A 118 6.99 -20.03 6.02
CA PHE A 118 7.85 -20.11 4.84
C PHE A 118 7.46 -21.29 3.94
N GLU A 119 7.09 -22.44 4.52
CA GLU A 119 6.55 -23.58 3.78
C GLU A 119 5.23 -23.22 3.08
N ALA A 120 4.30 -22.59 3.79
CA ALA A 120 3.05 -22.10 3.23
C ALA A 120 3.24 -21.03 2.14
N ALA A 121 4.37 -20.31 2.16
CA ALA A 121 4.76 -19.37 1.11
C ALA A 121 5.36 -20.03 -0.14
N GLY A 122 5.59 -21.36 -0.11
CA GLY A 122 6.05 -22.16 -1.24
C GLY A 122 7.49 -22.64 -1.14
N LEU A 123 8.17 -22.51 0.01
CA LEU A 123 9.46 -23.17 0.22
C LEU A 123 9.24 -24.66 0.48
N THR A 124 10.24 -25.48 0.12
CA THR A 124 10.29 -26.86 0.59
C THR A 124 10.45 -26.88 2.11
N GLN A 125 9.94 -27.92 2.77
CA GLN A 125 10.03 -28.07 4.23
C GLN A 125 11.46 -27.88 4.76
N ASP A 126 12.46 -28.47 4.09
CA ASP A 126 13.86 -28.33 4.45
C ASP A 126 14.39 -26.89 4.28
N ALA A 127 14.02 -26.21 3.19
CA ALA A 127 14.44 -24.83 2.95
C ALA A 127 13.78 -23.87 3.95
N ALA A 128 12.50 -24.07 4.22
CA ALA A 128 11.73 -23.32 5.21
C ALA A 128 12.34 -23.45 6.61
N ARG A 129 12.65 -24.68 7.04
CA ARG A 129 13.29 -24.95 8.33
C ARG A 129 14.68 -24.33 8.42
N ARG A 130 15.50 -24.46 7.37
CA ARG A 130 16.84 -23.83 7.33
C ARG A 130 16.75 -22.31 7.44
N LEU A 131 15.83 -21.68 6.71
CA LEU A 131 15.64 -20.22 6.78
C LEU A 131 15.16 -19.79 8.16
N ALA A 132 14.19 -20.49 8.76
CA ALA A 132 13.71 -20.17 10.10
C ALA A 132 14.80 -20.29 11.17
N LEU A 133 15.66 -21.32 11.08
CA LEU A 133 16.84 -21.44 11.94
C LEU A 133 17.86 -20.32 11.70
N ALA A 134 18.09 -19.94 10.43
CA ALA A 134 18.98 -18.83 10.09
C ALA A 134 18.47 -17.50 10.67
N VAL A 135 17.16 -17.24 10.60
CA VAL A 135 16.52 -16.09 11.26
C VAL A 135 16.72 -16.15 12.78
N GLY A 136 16.49 -17.30 13.39
CA GLY A 136 16.68 -17.53 14.82
C GLY A 136 18.12 -17.32 15.29
N ASN A 137 19.11 -17.67 14.47
CA ASN A 137 20.53 -17.43 14.75
C ASN A 137 20.88 -15.94 14.55
N ARG A 138 20.43 -15.34 13.45
CA ARG A 138 20.66 -13.95 13.10
C ARG A 138 20.17 -13.00 14.18
N ARG A 139 18.92 -13.17 14.64
CA ARG A 139 18.28 -12.29 15.63
C ARG A 139 18.94 -12.28 17.01
N ARG A 140 19.76 -13.30 17.33
CA ARG A 140 20.55 -13.34 18.56
C ARG A 140 21.72 -12.37 18.52
N ALA A 141 22.29 -12.14 17.35
CA ALA A 141 23.39 -11.21 17.15
C ALA A 141 22.88 -9.80 16.83
N GLU A 142 21.87 -9.68 15.96
CA GLU A 142 21.32 -8.39 15.54
C GLU A 142 19.84 -8.54 15.17
N ARG A 143 19.03 -7.59 15.62
CA ARG A 143 17.60 -7.58 15.33
C ARG A 143 17.34 -7.19 13.88
N PHE A 144 16.27 -7.76 13.32
CA PHE A 144 15.70 -7.32 12.06
C PHE A 144 15.05 -5.95 12.26
N ILE A 145 15.36 -5.02 11.36
CA ILE A 145 14.77 -3.67 11.29
C ILE A 145 13.62 -3.68 10.30
N HIS A 146 13.69 -4.50 9.24
CA HIS A 146 12.64 -4.65 8.25
C HIS A 146 12.49 -6.11 7.78
N PRO A 147 11.26 -6.64 7.62
CA PRO A 147 11.03 -8.01 7.16
C PRO A 147 11.71 -8.39 5.84
N ALA A 148 11.90 -7.44 4.92
CA ALA A 148 12.56 -7.71 3.63
C ALA A 148 14.04 -8.10 3.75
N GLU A 149 14.68 -7.89 4.92
CA GLU A 149 16.03 -8.37 5.19
C GLU A 149 16.14 -9.91 5.14
N LEU A 150 15.03 -10.65 5.12
CA LEU A 150 15.03 -12.09 4.83
C LEU A 150 15.76 -12.43 3.51
N ARG A 151 15.80 -11.51 2.55
CA ARG A 151 16.59 -11.64 1.30
C ARG A 151 18.10 -11.76 1.54
N LEU A 152 18.60 -11.29 2.68
CA LEU A 152 20.01 -11.39 3.04
C LEU A 152 20.38 -12.79 3.53
N LEU A 153 19.38 -13.61 3.91
CA LEU A 153 19.60 -14.96 4.44
C LEU A 153 19.33 -16.05 3.41
N ALA A 154 18.46 -15.79 2.43
CA ALA A 154 18.14 -16.74 1.37
C ALA A 154 17.71 -16.02 0.09
N ASP A 155 18.01 -16.65 -1.05
CA ASP A 155 17.47 -16.22 -2.34
C ASP A 155 16.00 -16.64 -2.45
N LEU A 156 15.11 -15.66 -2.26
CA LEU A 156 13.67 -15.85 -2.27
C LEU A 156 13.08 -15.19 -3.51
N SER A 157 12.36 -15.96 -4.32
CA SER A 157 11.68 -15.44 -5.50
C SER A 157 10.69 -14.33 -5.12
N GLY A 158 10.43 -13.40 -6.05
CA GLY A 158 9.49 -12.29 -5.82
C GLY A 158 8.11 -12.75 -5.29
N PRO A 159 7.46 -13.77 -5.88
CA PRO A 159 6.19 -14.30 -5.38
C PRO A 159 6.27 -14.87 -3.95
N VAL A 160 7.30 -15.67 -3.66
CA VAL A 160 7.52 -16.27 -2.34
C VAL A 160 7.75 -15.18 -1.30
N MET A 161 8.63 -14.22 -1.59
CA MET A 161 8.89 -13.08 -0.70
C MET A 161 7.61 -12.31 -0.39
N ARG A 162 6.75 -12.02 -1.38
CA ARG A 162 5.48 -11.34 -1.12
C ARG A 162 4.62 -12.12 -0.13
N GLN A 163 4.50 -13.42 -0.31
CA GLN A 163 3.68 -14.26 0.57
C GLN A 163 4.25 -14.34 1.99
N VAL A 164 5.58 -14.38 2.12
CA VAL A 164 6.26 -14.31 3.42
C VAL A 164 6.00 -12.96 4.11
N LEU A 165 6.12 -11.85 3.38
CA LEU A 165 5.90 -10.50 3.93
C LEU A 165 4.46 -10.26 4.41
N GLU A 166 3.47 -11.00 3.90
CA GLU A 166 2.10 -10.99 4.42
C GLU A 166 1.97 -11.74 5.76
N ALA A 167 2.84 -12.72 6.03
CA ALA A 167 2.81 -13.55 7.23
C ALA A 167 3.65 -12.98 8.39
N VAL A 168 4.71 -12.22 8.10
CA VAL A 168 5.74 -11.85 9.09
C VAL A 168 5.84 -10.35 9.33
N THR A 169 6.39 -9.99 10.49
CA THR A 169 6.63 -8.61 10.92
C THR A 169 7.87 -8.53 11.80
N VAL A 170 8.28 -7.32 12.20
CA VAL A 170 9.31 -7.08 13.23
C VAL A 170 8.74 -6.34 14.45
N HIS A 171 7.42 -6.18 14.48
CA HIS A 171 6.67 -5.43 15.50
C HIS A 171 5.46 -6.22 16.05
N GLY A 172 5.57 -7.55 16.07
CA GLY A 172 4.51 -8.45 16.53
C GLY A 172 4.50 -8.60 18.04
N ALA A 173 3.66 -9.52 18.53
CA ALA A 173 3.47 -9.76 19.96
C ALA A 173 4.14 -11.06 20.42
N GLY A 174 5.36 -10.96 20.94
CA GLY A 174 6.02 -12.10 21.59
C GLY A 174 6.32 -13.26 20.63
N SER A 175 6.19 -14.50 21.12
CA SER A 175 6.58 -15.71 20.38
C SER A 175 5.48 -16.30 19.49
N GLY A 176 4.25 -15.79 19.58
CA GLY A 176 3.07 -16.31 18.89
C GLY A 176 2.38 -15.28 18.01
N ILE A 177 1.16 -15.59 17.60
CA ILE A 177 0.25 -14.69 16.87
C ILE A 177 -1.12 -14.64 17.54
N ASP A 178 -1.84 -13.52 17.44
CA ASP A 178 -3.25 -13.44 17.82
C ASP A 178 -4.13 -13.91 16.66
N PRO A 179 -4.79 -15.09 16.76
CA PRO A 179 -5.56 -15.65 15.65
C PRO A 179 -6.78 -14.79 15.29
N ARG A 180 -7.28 -13.95 16.19
CA ARG A 180 -8.44 -13.08 15.95
C ARG A 180 -8.16 -11.98 14.93
N VAL A 181 -6.89 -11.60 14.77
CA VAL A 181 -6.43 -10.54 13.86
C VAL A 181 -5.40 -11.06 12.85
N ALA A 182 -4.94 -12.30 12.98
CA ALA A 182 -3.95 -12.89 12.09
C ALA A 182 -4.41 -12.95 10.63
N PRO A 183 -3.58 -12.52 9.66
CA PRO A 183 -3.87 -12.74 8.26
C PRO A 183 -3.76 -14.22 7.92
N ARG A 184 -4.40 -14.62 6.82
CA ARG A 184 -4.37 -16.01 6.31
C ARG A 184 -2.95 -16.56 6.20
N ALA A 185 -2.02 -15.76 5.69
CA ALA A 185 -0.63 -16.16 5.50
C ALA A 185 0.07 -16.53 6.82
N ALA A 186 -0.23 -15.83 7.93
CA ALA A 186 0.32 -16.15 9.25
C ALA A 186 -0.34 -17.40 9.85
N LEU A 187 -1.66 -17.56 9.70
CA LEU A 187 -2.39 -18.72 10.19
C LEU A 187 -1.95 -20.03 9.53
N LEU A 188 -1.65 -20.00 8.23
CA LEU A 188 -1.09 -21.16 7.52
C LEU A 188 0.30 -21.55 8.01
N GLY A 189 0.99 -20.66 8.72
CA GLY A 189 2.28 -20.99 9.34
C GLY A 189 2.16 -21.76 10.64
N VAL A 190 0.96 -21.88 11.21
CA VAL A 190 0.76 -22.51 12.51
C VAL A 190 0.85 -24.03 12.38
N PRO A 191 1.77 -24.70 13.10
CA PRO A 191 1.90 -26.15 13.04
C PRO A 191 0.58 -26.87 13.33
N GLY A 192 0.19 -27.76 12.40
CA GLY A 192 -1.03 -28.56 12.49
C GLY A 192 -2.30 -27.91 11.93
N LEU A 193 -2.27 -26.63 11.53
CA LEU A 193 -3.38 -26.02 10.81
C LEU A 193 -3.25 -26.27 9.31
N ASP A 194 -4.22 -26.96 8.73
CA ASP A 194 -4.32 -27.11 7.28
C ASP A 194 -5.09 -25.94 6.63
N VAL A 195 -5.04 -25.89 5.30
CA VAL A 195 -5.65 -24.84 4.49
C VAL A 195 -7.17 -24.76 4.72
N GLN A 196 -7.85 -25.91 4.80
CA GLN A 196 -9.30 -25.96 4.94
C GLN A 196 -9.76 -25.46 6.32
N THR A 197 -9.03 -25.80 7.37
CA THR A 197 -9.27 -25.36 8.74
C THR A 197 -9.07 -23.85 8.85
N VAL A 198 -8.00 -23.32 8.25
CA VAL A 198 -7.76 -21.87 8.20
C VAL A 198 -8.89 -21.14 7.47
N ASP A 199 -9.28 -21.61 6.29
CA ASP A 199 -10.32 -20.95 5.49
C ASP A 199 -11.68 -21.00 6.18
N THR A 200 -12.02 -22.12 6.83
CA THR A 200 -13.24 -22.26 7.64
C THR A 200 -13.20 -21.30 8.83
N TYR A 201 -12.07 -21.25 9.55
CA TYR A 201 -11.89 -20.35 10.68
C TYR A 201 -12.06 -18.88 10.27
N LEU A 202 -11.43 -18.46 9.18
CA LEU A 202 -11.53 -17.08 8.67
C LEU A 202 -12.97 -16.73 8.27
N ALA A 203 -13.68 -17.64 7.62
CA ALA A 203 -15.09 -17.44 7.25
C ALA A 203 -16.00 -17.27 8.49
N THR A 204 -15.77 -18.04 9.55
CA THR A 204 -16.50 -17.89 10.82
C THR A 204 -16.12 -16.59 11.52
N ARG A 205 -14.82 -16.28 11.59
CA ARG A 205 -14.28 -15.08 12.23
C ARG A 205 -14.90 -13.80 11.68
N GLN A 206 -15.04 -13.70 10.36
CA GLN A 206 -15.62 -12.54 9.69
C GLN A 206 -17.13 -12.35 9.95
N ARG A 207 -17.88 -13.42 10.20
CA ARG A 207 -19.36 -13.34 10.33
C ARG A 207 -19.81 -13.01 11.74
N VAL A 208 -19.24 -13.68 12.73
CA VAL A 208 -19.79 -13.69 14.11
C VAL A 208 -18.71 -13.55 15.18
N GLY A 209 -17.45 -13.36 14.78
CA GLY A 209 -16.30 -13.57 15.66
C GLY A 209 -16.10 -15.07 15.93
N ALA A 210 -14.83 -15.49 16.03
CA ALA A 210 -14.50 -16.90 16.27
C ALA A 210 -13.51 -17.03 17.42
N SER A 211 -13.75 -18.01 18.28
CA SER A 211 -12.74 -18.44 19.25
C SER A 211 -11.53 -19.01 18.53
N ALA A 212 -10.35 -18.81 19.10
CA ALA A 212 -9.11 -19.36 18.56
C ALA A 212 -9.22 -20.88 18.31
N PRO A 213 -8.63 -21.40 17.22
CA PRO A 213 -8.52 -22.85 17.02
C PRO A 213 -7.85 -23.53 18.22
N GLN A 214 -8.23 -24.79 18.51
CA GLN A 214 -7.54 -25.56 19.55
C GLN A 214 -6.19 -26.09 19.05
N VAL A 215 -6.13 -26.49 17.78
CA VAL A 215 -4.87 -26.88 17.13
C VAL A 215 -3.96 -25.66 17.07
N GLY A 216 -2.65 -25.85 17.30
CA GLY A 216 -1.69 -24.77 17.26
C GLY A 216 -1.78 -23.79 18.43
N ARG A 217 -2.57 -24.07 19.48
CA ARG A 217 -2.79 -23.17 20.62
C ARG A 217 -1.53 -22.74 21.37
N ALA A 218 -0.47 -23.55 21.33
CA ALA A 218 0.84 -23.17 21.87
C ALA A 218 1.50 -21.97 21.14
N HIS A 219 1.06 -21.67 19.93
CA HIS A 219 1.54 -20.55 19.11
C HIS A 219 0.58 -19.35 19.12
N PHE A 220 -0.52 -19.43 19.88
CA PHE A 220 -1.46 -18.32 20.02
C PHE A 220 -1.13 -17.47 21.24
N THR A 221 -1.24 -16.17 21.05
CA THR A 221 -1.08 -15.17 22.09
C THR A 221 -2.21 -14.15 22.00
N GLU A 222 -2.38 -13.35 23.05
CA GLU A 222 -3.32 -12.23 23.01
C GLU A 222 -2.59 -10.98 22.54
N SER A 223 -3.23 -10.23 21.63
CA SER A 223 -2.68 -8.96 21.19
C SER A 223 -2.66 -7.94 22.33
N PRO A 224 -1.52 -7.28 22.61
CA PRO A 224 -1.47 -6.09 23.46
C PRO A 224 -2.02 -4.84 22.75
N ALA A 225 -2.48 -4.96 21.50
CA ALA A 225 -3.04 -3.88 20.69
C ALA A 225 -2.10 -2.65 20.61
N SER A 226 -0.80 -2.90 20.45
CA SER A 226 0.23 -1.86 20.55
C SER A 226 0.81 -1.39 19.22
N ALA A 227 0.73 -2.19 18.15
CA ALA A 227 1.31 -1.86 16.85
C ALA A 227 0.35 -2.20 15.72
N PHE A 228 0.14 -1.24 14.81
CA PHE A 228 -0.84 -1.34 13.74
C PHE A 228 -0.21 -0.92 12.42
N ARG A 229 -0.48 -1.70 11.37
CA ARG A 229 -0.29 -1.29 9.99
C ARG A 229 -1.59 -0.73 9.46
N ILE A 230 -1.53 0.50 8.98
CA ILE A 230 -2.67 1.21 8.40
C ILE A 230 -2.36 1.37 6.91
N THR A 231 -3.22 0.82 6.06
CA THR A 231 -3.14 1.01 4.61
C THR A 231 -4.33 1.85 4.18
N VAL A 232 -4.07 2.93 3.45
CA VAL A 232 -5.11 3.78 2.88
C VAL A 232 -4.91 3.88 1.39
N THR A 233 -5.94 3.55 0.63
CA THR A 233 -6.01 3.83 -0.80
C THR A 233 -7.05 4.91 -1.04
N ALA A 234 -6.64 6.05 -1.56
CA ALA A 234 -7.53 7.13 -1.99
C ALA A 234 -7.73 7.06 -3.50
N GLU A 235 -8.98 7.16 -3.96
CA GLU A 235 -9.38 7.21 -5.36
C GLU A 235 -10.23 8.47 -5.61
N LEU A 236 -9.72 9.36 -6.47
CA LEU A 236 -10.45 10.55 -6.90
C LEU A 236 -11.43 10.25 -8.04
N PRO A 237 -12.42 11.12 -8.31
CA PRO A 237 -13.38 10.94 -9.39
C PRO A 237 -12.73 10.81 -10.78
N GLY A 238 -11.56 11.44 -10.97
CA GLY A 238 -10.75 11.33 -12.18
C GLY A 238 -10.00 10.00 -12.35
N GLY A 239 -10.16 9.05 -11.42
CA GLY A 239 -9.51 7.73 -11.45
C GLY A 239 -8.07 7.71 -10.92
N VAL A 240 -7.53 8.88 -10.51
CA VAL A 240 -6.24 8.97 -9.85
C VAL A 240 -6.31 8.23 -8.51
N ARG A 241 -5.37 7.30 -8.31
CA ARG A 241 -5.26 6.49 -7.10
C ARG A 241 -3.92 6.71 -6.43
N HIS A 242 -3.96 6.91 -5.12
CA HIS A 242 -2.78 6.96 -4.28
C HIS A 242 -2.94 5.99 -3.12
N ARG A 243 -1.88 5.24 -2.80
CA ARG A 243 -1.85 4.33 -1.66
C ARG A 243 -0.71 4.71 -0.75
N VAL A 244 -1.01 4.77 0.54
CA VAL A 244 -0.03 4.99 1.61
C VAL A 244 -0.19 3.89 2.65
N THR A 245 0.92 3.49 3.25
CA THR A 245 0.99 2.55 4.37
C THR A 245 1.81 3.17 5.48
N ALA A 246 1.22 3.24 6.67
CA ALA A 246 1.91 3.67 7.89
C ALA A 246 1.96 2.51 8.89
N LEU A 247 3.10 2.34 9.53
CA LEU A 247 3.22 1.50 10.71
C LEU A 247 3.23 2.40 11.94
N VAL A 248 2.26 2.20 12.82
CA VAL A 248 2.03 3.04 13.98
C VAL A 248 2.08 2.21 15.24
N ARG A 249 2.87 2.64 16.21
CA ARG A 249 2.92 2.04 17.54
C ARG A 249 2.25 2.97 18.54
N LEU A 250 1.21 2.48 19.21
CA LEU A 250 0.60 3.19 20.33
C LEU A 250 1.54 3.18 21.53
N THR A 251 1.52 4.25 22.30
CA THR A 251 2.27 4.37 23.55
C THR A 251 1.29 4.52 24.71
N GLN A 252 1.79 4.38 25.94
CA GLN A 252 1.01 4.70 27.15
C GLN A 252 1.22 6.14 27.62
N GLU A 253 1.89 6.98 26.83
CA GLU A 253 2.19 8.37 27.16
C GLU A 253 1.14 9.32 26.61
N LEU A 254 0.39 10.00 27.49
CA LEU A 254 -0.65 10.96 27.09
C LEU A 254 -0.17 12.07 26.14
N LYS A 255 1.09 12.53 26.30
CA LYS A 255 1.66 13.59 25.46
C LYS A 255 2.20 13.09 24.11
N ARG A 256 2.38 11.78 23.96
CA ARG A 256 2.90 11.14 22.74
C ARG A 256 2.18 9.81 22.52
N PRO A 257 0.85 9.81 22.32
CA PRO A 257 0.04 8.60 22.35
C PRO A 257 0.39 7.58 21.26
N TYR A 258 1.14 7.98 20.23
CA TYR A 258 1.65 7.08 19.21
C TYR A 258 3.01 7.55 18.66
N VAL A 259 3.70 6.63 17.99
CA VAL A 259 4.89 6.90 17.17
C VAL A 259 4.70 6.23 15.81
N VAL A 260 4.97 6.97 14.74
CA VAL A 260 5.06 6.40 13.39
C VAL A 260 6.44 5.78 13.24
N VAL A 261 6.46 4.47 12.98
CA VAL A 261 7.68 3.68 12.85
C VAL A 261 8.14 3.61 11.39
N ASP A 262 7.19 3.46 10.46
CA ASP A 262 7.43 3.41 9.03
C ASP A 262 6.31 4.14 8.29
N TRP A 263 6.63 4.76 7.16
CA TRP A 263 5.69 5.48 6.32
C TRP A 263 6.13 5.41 4.86
N ARG A 264 5.25 4.89 3.99
CA ARG A 264 5.56 4.63 2.59
C ARG A 264 4.35 4.71 1.67
#